data_AF-A0A8T9BB87-F1
#
_entry.id   AF-A0A8T9BB87-F1
#
_cell.length_a   1.000
_cell.length_b   1.000
_cell.length_c   1.000
_cell.angle_alpha   90.00
_cell.angle_beta   90.00
_cell.angle_gamma   90.00
#
_symmetry.space_group_name_H-M   'P 1'
#
loop_
_entity.id
_entity.type
_entity.pdbx_description
1 polymer ?
#
loop_
_entity_poly.entity_id
_entity_poly.type
_entity_poly.pdbx_seq_one_letter_code
_entity_poly.pdbx_strand_id
1 'polypeptide(L)'
;MHISNIPYRLESSRAQRLLVLLEELNLEYEIKTYKRNKDALAPESLKNIHPLGKSPAVEIELPGQAPFVLAESGAIFEYLCTHFGKHLIPAGGGEEENGIESEEFRRNRYFMHYAEGSLMSLLLVAAVMLNIKKAPVPFFIKPITRMITSRIDEAFLDPSFETHFEFLEGQLKTSPHGGSYLCGKEVTEADFLMMFAVELCQSWAALTPVKFPKLCGYLDLMKRRESYKAAERRVAEIEGS
;
A
#
# COMPACT_ATOMS: atom_id res chain seq x y z
N MET A 1 -16.80 19.19 -8.34
CA MET A 1 -17.16 19.21 -6.91
C MET A 1 -15.85 19.40 -6.17
N HIS A 2 -15.61 20.56 -5.55
CA HIS A 2 -14.39 20.74 -4.77
C HIS A 2 -14.49 19.87 -3.53
N ILE A 3 -13.82 18.73 -3.57
CA ILE A 3 -13.43 17.99 -2.39
C ILE A 3 -11.99 18.42 -2.15
N SER A 4 -11.74 19.20 -1.11
CA SER A 4 -10.36 19.43 -0.69
C SER A 4 -9.93 18.15 0.04
N ASN A 5 -9.16 17.31 -0.65
CA ASN A 5 -8.53 16.16 -0.01
C ASN A 5 -7.13 16.60 0.37
N ILE A 6 -6.79 16.51 1.66
CA ILE A 6 -5.43 16.80 2.12
C ILE A 6 -4.76 15.50 2.52
N PRO A 7 -4.11 14.77 1.59
CA PRO A 7 -3.28 13.64 1.96
C PRO A 7 -2.07 14.15 2.73
N TYR A 8 -1.99 13.75 3.99
CA TYR A 8 -0.84 14.02 4.84
C TYR A 8 0.25 12.97 4.55
N ARG A 9 1.17 13.32 3.64
CA ARG A 9 2.23 12.44 3.15
C ARG A 9 3.48 12.53 4.02
N LEU A 10 3.94 11.38 4.49
CA LEU A 10 5.32 11.23 4.98
C LEU A 10 6.22 10.75 3.82
N GLU A 11 7.46 11.24 3.73
CA GLU A 11 8.42 10.78 2.73
C GLU A 11 8.59 9.24 2.75
N SER A 12 8.65 8.64 1.56
CA SER A 12 8.73 7.18 1.34
C SER A 12 7.72 6.40 2.19
N SER A 13 6.45 6.82 2.18
CA SER A 13 5.39 6.19 2.97
C SER A 13 4.28 5.59 2.12
N ARG A 14 3.42 4.83 2.80
CA ARG A 14 2.19 4.23 2.28
C ARG A 14 1.20 5.25 1.69
N ALA A 15 1.46 6.56 1.83
CA ALA A 15 0.69 7.58 1.15
C ALA A 15 0.81 7.53 -0.38
N GLN A 16 1.86 6.91 -0.94
CA GLN A 16 2.00 6.81 -2.41
C GLN A 16 0.76 6.18 -3.05
N ARG A 17 0.32 5.01 -2.57
CA ARG A 17 -0.88 4.34 -3.11
C ARG A 17 -2.16 5.18 -2.97
N LEU A 18 -2.28 6.01 -1.93
CA LEU A 18 -3.42 6.91 -1.78
C LEU A 18 -3.41 7.96 -2.89
N LEU A 19 -2.26 8.55 -3.19
CA LEU A 19 -2.14 9.50 -4.30
C LEU A 19 -2.50 8.85 -5.63
N VAL A 20 -2.03 7.61 -5.87
CA VAL A 20 -2.41 6.85 -7.07
C VAL A 20 -3.92 6.66 -7.16
N LEU A 21 -4.59 6.30 -6.06
CA LEU A 21 -6.05 6.15 -6.03
C LEU A 21 -6.75 7.50 -6.30
N LEU A 22 -6.29 8.60 -5.69
CA LEU A 22 -6.89 9.93 -5.91
C LEU A 22 -6.78 10.35 -7.38
N GLU A 23 -5.65 10.09 -8.03
CA GLU A 23 -5.45 10.31 -9.47
C GLU A 23 -6.37 9.40 -10.30
N GLU A 24 -6.52 8.13 -9.93
CA GLU A 24 -7.43 7.19 -10.62
C GLU A 24 -8.89 7.66 -10.56
N LEU A 25 -9.30 8.16 -9.39
CA LEU A 25 -10.65 8.69 -9.17
C LEU A 25 -10.85 10.09 -9.76
N ASN A 26 -9.80 10.70 -10.33
CA ASN A 26 -9.79 12.08 -10.80
C ASN A 26 -10.29 13.07 -9.73
N LEU A 27 -9.93 12.82 -8.47
CA LEU A 27 -10.26 13.69 -7.36
C LEU A 27 -9.20 14.78 -7.23
N GLU A 28 -9.63 16.03 -7.04
CA GLU A 28 -8.73 17.11 -6.70
C GLU A 28 -8.22 16.94 -5.25
N TYR A 29 -6.95 17.26 -5.02
CA TYR A 29 -6.32 17.17 -3.71
C TYR A 29 -5.12 18.11 -3.58
N GLU A 30 -4.79 18.47 -2.34
CA GLU A 30 -3.61 19.26 -1.97
C GLU A 30 -2.72 18.43 -1.03
N ILE A 31 -1.49 18.12 -1.45
CA ILE A 31 -0.58 17.32 -0.61
C ILE A 31 0.04 18.20 0.48
N LYS A 32 -0.14 17.82 1.74
CA LYS A 32 0.69 18.33 2.85
C LYS A 32 1.78 17.32 3.19
N THR A 33 3.02 17.68 2.93
CA THR A 33 4.18 16.78 3.13
C THR A 33 4.84 17.03 4.48
N TYR A 34 5.20 15.94 5.15
CA TYR A 34 6.01 15.95 6.36
C TYR A 34 7.31 15.21 6.11
N LYS A 35 8.43 15.81 6.55
CA LYS A 35 9.74 15.18 6.52
C LYS A 35 9.92 14.28 7.73
N ARG A 36 10.67 13.18 7.56
CA ARG A 36 11.07 12.35 8.70
C ARG A 36 12.08 13.09 9.57
N ASN A 37 12.04 12.82 10.86
CA ASN A 37 13.06 13.26 11.80
C ASN A 37 14.42 12.59 11.49
N LYS A 38 15.51 13.06 12.09
CA LYS A 38 16.86 12.52 11.89
C LYS A 38 17.00 11.03 12.23
N ASP A 39 16.11 10.51 13.07
CA ASP A 39 15.98 9.10 13.46
C ASP A 39 15.07 8.29 12.52
N ALA A 40 14.68 8.87 11.38
CA ALA A 40 13.74 8.33 10.40
C ALA A 40 12.30 8.14 10.92
N LEU A 41 11.94 8.67 12.10
CA LEU A 41 10.58 8.62 12.63
C LEU A 41 9.69 9.74 12.07
N ALA A 42 8.39 9.54 12.21
CA ALA A 42 7.39 10.56 11.92
C ALA A 42 7.53 11.76 12.88
N PRO A 43 7.40 13.01 12.42
CA PRO A 43 7.42 14.18 13.29
C PRO A 43 6.19 14.19 14.21
N GLU A 44 6.35 14.74 15.41
CA GLU A 44 5.26 14.81 16.40
C GLU A 44 4.07 15.64 15.90
N SER A 45 4.30 16.58 14.97
CA SER A 45 3.25 17.36 14.32
C SER A 45 2.20 16.51 13.60
N LEU A 46 2.52 15.27 13.17
CA LEU A 46 1.52 14.36 12.60
C LEU A 46 0.45 13.94 13.63
N LYS A 47 0.75 14.01 14.93
CA LYS A 47 -0.26 13.77 15.99
C LYS A 47 -1.35 14.83 16.02
N ASN A 48 -1.10 16.03 15.49
CA ASN A 48 -2.11 17.08 15.36
C ASN A 48 -3.18 16.71 14.33
N ILE A 49 -2.88 15.81 13.41
CA ILE A 49 -3.81 15.32 12.39
C ILE A 49 -4.58 14.11 12.91
N HIS A 50 -3.87 13.11 13.44
CA HIS A 50 -4.47 11.93 14.03
C HIS A 50 -3.62 11.45 15.21
N PRO A 51 -4.19 11.07 16.37
CA PRO A 51 -3.44 10.76 17.60
C PRO A 51 -2.31 9.73 17.46
N LEU A 52 -2.44 8.79 16.50
CA LEU A 52 -1.41 7.78 16.22
C LEU A 52 -0.17 8.31 15.49
N GLY A 53 -0.24 9.51 14.88
CA GLY A 53 0.86 10.13 14.14
C GLY A 53 1.38 9.28 12.97
N LYS A 54 0.47 8.59 12.26
CA LYS A 54 0.79 7.70 11.13
C LYS A 54 0.29 8.26 9.80
N SER A 55 0.90 7.78 8.72
CA SER A 55 0.56 8.09 7.33
C SER A 55 0.18 6.79 6.59
N PRO A 56 -0.80 6.82 5.67
CA PRO A 56 -1.58 8.00 5.27
C PRO A 56 -2.70 8.34 6.26
N ALA A 57 -3.02 9.63 6.31
CA ALA A 57 -4.29 10.16 6.76
C ALA A 57 -4.77 11.17 5.70
N VAL A 58 -6.07 11.31 5.55
CA VAL A 58 -6.69 12.25 4.61
C VAL A 58 -7.76 13.06 5.31
N GLU A 59 -7.68 14.37 5.18
CA GLU A 59 -8.79 15.26 5.51
C GLU A 59 -9.74 15.29 4.31
N ILE A 60 -11.03 15.09 4.55
CA ILE A 60 -12.08 15.10 3.55
C ILE A 60 -13.04 16.24 3.86
N GLU A 61 -13.21 17.14 2.90
CA GLU A 61 -14.21 18.19 2.93
C GLU A 61 -15.34 17.89 1.93
N LEU A 62 -16.58 17.80 2.43
CA LEU A 62 -17.77 17.59 1.61
C LEU A 62 -18.73 18.77 1.71
N PRO A 63 -19.45 19.12 0.63
CA PRO A 63 -20.46 20.17 0.68
C PRO A 63 -21.49 19.94 1.77
N GLY A 64 -21.65 20.93 2.66
CA GLY A 64 -22.65 20.89 3.74
C GLY A 64 -22.27 20.04 4.94
N GLN A 65 -21.02 19.57 5.04
CA GLN A 65 -20.52 18.83 6.20
C GLN A 65 -19.26 19.50 6.76
N ALA A 66 -19.00 19.31 8.05
CA ALA A 66 -17.73 19.71 8.64
C ALA A 66 -16.61 18.80 8.09
N PRO A 67 -15.41 19.34 7.80
CA PRO A 67 -14.26 18.52 7.43
C PRO A 67 -13.96 17.48 8.51
N PHE A 68 -13.53 16.29 8.08
CA PHE A 68 -13.14 15.22 8.99
C PHE A 68 -11.89 14.51 8.47
N VAL A 69 -11.14 13.89 9.39
CA VAL A 69 -9.91 13.15 9.07
C VAL A 69 -10.21 11.66 9.09
N LEU A 70 -9.84 10.97 8.01
CA LEU A 70 -9.76 9.51 7.97
C LEU A 70 -8.30 9.06 8.08
N ALA A 71 -8.08 8.07 8.94
CA ALA A 71 -6.86 7.28 9.02
C ALA A 71 -7.18 5.83 8.68
N GLU A 72 -6.15 4.97 8.62
CA GLU A 72 -6.21 3.58 8.13
C GLU A 72 -6.45 3.47 6.62
N SER A 73 -5.48 2.89 5.90
CA SER A 73 -5.54 2.86 4.44
C SER A 73 -6.71 2.04 3.90
N GLY A 74 -7.08 0.95 4.55
CA GLY A 74 -8.28 0.18 4.18
C GLY A 74 -9.53 1.03 4.27
N ALA A 75 -9.74 1.72 5.40
CA ALA A 75 -10.90 2.56 5.62
C ALA A 75 -10.94 3.78 4.67
N ILE A 76 -9.79 4.40 4.41
CA ILE A 76 -9.67 5.50 3.44
C ILE A 76 -10.09 5.01 2.04
N PHE A 77 -9.59 3.86 1.60
CA PHE A 77 -9.84 3.34 0.26
C PHE A 77 -11.30 2.91 0.11
N GLU A 78 -11.81 2.16 1.09
CA GLU A 78 -13.22 1.76 1.14
C GLU A 78 -14.14 2.98 1.09
N TYR A 79 -13.86 4.03 1.87
CA TYR A 79 -14.63 5.27 1.84
C TYR A 79 -14.59 5.94 0.46
N LEU A 80 -13.40 6.19 -0.08
CA LEU A 80 -13.24 6.87 -1.36
C LEU A 80 -13.88 6.09 -2.51
N CYS A 81 -13.72 4.77 -2.54
CA CYS A 81 -14.31 3.94 -3.58
C CYS A 81 -15.84 3.83 -3.42
N THR A 82 -16.36 3.69 -2.20
CA THR A 82 -17.81 3.64 -1.97
C THR A 82 -18.50 4.92 -2.42
N HIS A 83 -17.88 6.08 -2.19
CA HIS A 83 -18.49 7.38 -2.47
C HIS A 83 -18.15 7.97 -3.84
N PHE A 84 -16.94 7.72 -4.36
CA PHE A 84 -16.42 8.38 -5.56
C PHE A 84 -15.91 7.40 -6.62
N GLY A 85 -15.80 6.11 -6.29
CA GLY A 85 -15.10 5.11 -7.10
C GLY A 85 -15.81 3.77 -7.21
N LYS A 86 -17.15 3.73 -7.24
CA LYS A 86 -17.91 2.46 -7.19
C LYS A 86 -17.51 1.46 -8.29
N HIS A 87 -16.96 1.94 -9.40
CA HIS A 87 -16.45 1.10 -10.49
C HIS A 87 -15.17 0.32 -10.12
N LEU A 88 -14.49 0.68 -9.02
CA LEU A 88 -13.34 -0.04 -8.45
C LEU A 88 -13.76 -1.10 -7.40
N ILE A 89 -15.06 -1.22 -7.12
CA ILE A 89 -15.61 -2.24 -6.22
C ILE A 89 -16.31 -3.28 -7.10
N PRO A 90 -15.93 -4.57 -7.04
CA PRO A 90 -16.61 -5.61 -7.80
C PRO A 90 -18.10 -5.70 -7.45
N ALA A 91 -18.93 -6.11 -8.42
CA ALA A 91 -20.33 -6.40 -8.18
C ALA A 91 -20.53 -7.74 -7.42
N GLY A 92 -21.75 -7.99 -6.95
CA GLY A 92 -22.09 -9.23 -6.23
C GLY A 92 -21.65 -9.21 -4.76
N GLY A 93 -21.80 -8.07 -4.10
CA GLY A 93 -21.65 -7.94 -2.65
C GLY A 93 -22.88 -8.47 -1.94
N GLY A 94 -22.70 -9.46 -1.07
CA GLY A 94 -23.75 -10.35 -0.57
C GLY A 94 -24.84 -9.73 0.32
N GLU A 95 -24.89 -8.41 0.47
CA GLU A 95 -25.99 -7.75 1.20
C GLU A 95 -27.34 -7.90 0.48
N GLU A 96 -27.34 -7.88 -0.87
CA GLU A 96 -28.55 -8.07 -1.68
C GLU A 96 -28.80 -9.56 -2.05
N GLU A 97 -27.78 -10.42 -1.92
CA GLU A 97 -27.79 -11.83 -2.39
C GLU A 97 -27.83 -12.87 -1.24
N ASN A 98 -28.38 -12.53 -0.07
CA ASN A 98 -28.48 -13.42 1.10
C ASN A 98 -27.12 -13.99 1.57
N GLY A 99 -26.06 -13.18 1.51
CA GLY A 99 -24.70 -13.58 1.91
C GLY A 99 -23.93 -14.38 0.85
N ILE A 100 -24.48 -14.55 -0.35
CA ILE A 100 -23.74 -15.09 -1.50
C ILE A 100 -22.92 -13.96 -2.10
N GLU A 101 -21.61 -14.16 -2.22
CA GLU A 101 -20.69 -13.16 -2.78
C GLU A 101 -20.01 -13.71 -4.02
N SER A 102 -19.86 -12.86 -5.05
CA SER A 102 -19.03 -13.17 -6.22
C SER A 102 -17.60 -13.50 -5.80
N GLU A 103 -16.85 -14.25 -6.63
CA GLU A 103 -15.46 -14.56 -6.30
C GLU A 103 -14.61 -13.28 -6.28
N GLU A 104 -14.84 -12.37 -7.22
CA GLU A 104 -14.17 -11.08 -7.34
C GLU A 104 -14.37 -10.22 -6.10
N PHE A 105 -15.61 -10.14 -5.61
CA PHE A 105 -15.92 -9.36 -4.40
C PHE A 105 -15.28 -9.98 -3.15
N ARG A 106 -15.34 -11.31 -3.00
CA ARG A 106 -14.65 -12.02 -1.91
C ARG A 106 -13.15 -11.79 -1.94
N ARG A 107 -12.52 -11.86 -3.12
CA ARG A 107 -11.09 -11.59 -3.29
C ARG A 107 -10.77 -10.13 -3.00
N ASN A 108 -11.58 -9.17 -3.46
CA ASN A 108 -11.37 -7.75 -3.18
C ASN A 108 -11.35 -7.49 -1.66
N ARG A 109 -12.37 -7.95 -0.94
CA ARG A 109 -12.40 -7.83 0.53
C ARG A 109 -11.21 -8.52 1.18
N TYR A 110 -10.89 -9.75 0.77
CA TYR A 110 -9.75 -10.49 1.29
C TYR A 110 -8.44 -9.71 1.12
N PHE A 111 -8.16 -9.23 -0.09
CA PHE A 111 -6.91 -8.54 -0.40
C PHE A 111 -6.82 -7.14 0.22
N MET A 112 -7.94 -6.45 0.40
CA MET A 112 -7.99 -5.20 1.18
C MET A 112 -7.47 -5.40 2.61
N HIS A 113 -7.90 -6.46 3.28
CA HIS A 113 -7.42 -6.79 4.63
C HIS A 113 -6.03 -7.44 4.62
N TYR A 114 -5.75 -8.31 3.67
CA TYR A 114 -4.47 -9.02 3.54
C TYR A 114 -3.29 -8.05 3.36
N ALA A 115 -3.49 -6.96 2.61
CA ALA A 115 -2.45 -5.97 2.36
C ALA A 115 -1.87 -5.46 3.68
N GLU A 116 -2.71 -5.03 4.62
CA GLU A 116 -2.26 -4.53 5.92
C GLU A 116 -1.98 -5.64 6.94
N GLY A 117 -2.92 -6.58 7.09
CA GLY A 117 -2.88 -7.60 8.14
C GLY A 117 -1.76 -8.61 7.98
N SER A 118 -1.41 -8.94 6.73
CA SER A 118 -0.48 -10.03 6.41
C SER A 118 0.83 -9.49 5.82
N LEU A 119 0.77 -8.89 4.63
CA LEU A 119 1.99 -8.57 3.88
C LEU A 119 2.71 -7.35 4.44
N MET A 120 1.99 -6.26 4.75
CA MET A 120 2.61 -5.08 5.36
C MET A 120 3.09 -5.35 6.80
N SER A 121 2.44 -6.26 7.55
CA SER A 121 2.93 -6.73 8.85
C SER A 121 4.29 -7.41 8.72
N LEU A 122 4.47 -8.29 7.73
CA LEU A 122 5.77 -8.91 7.46
C LEU A 122 6.82 -7.86 7.02
N LEU A 123 6.44 -6.95 6.14
CA LEU A 123 7.30 -5.85 5.69
C LEU A 123 7.70 -4.91 6.82
N LEU A 124 6.87 -4.76 7.87
CA LEU A 124 7.23 -3.99 9.06
C LEU A 124 8.38 -4.67 9.81
N VAL A 125 8.34 -6.00 9.99
CA VAL A 125 9.45 -6.75 10.60
C VAL A 125 10.72 -6.61 9.76
N ALA A 126 10.60 -6.76 8.44
CA ALA A 126 11.72 -6.55 7.51
C ALA A 126 12.29 -5.13 7.62
N ALA A 127 11.44 -4.10 7.71
CA ALA A 127 11.87 -2.71 7.89
C ALA A 127 12.65 -2.51 9.20
N VAL A 128 12.23 -3.14 10.30
CA VAL A 128 12.98 -3.13 11.57
C VAL A 128 14.35 -3.77 11.41
N MET A 129 14.44 -4.93 10.76
CA MET A 129 15.72 -5.60 10.51
C MET A 129 16.64 -4.75 9.62
N LEU A 130 16.11 -4.12 8.56
CA LEU A 130 16.86 -3.20 7.71
C LEU A 130 17.39 -1.99 8.48
N ASN A 131 16.61 -1.44 9.41
CA ASN A 131 17.05 -0.34 10.25
C ASN A 131 18.17 -0.76 11.23
N ILE A 132 18.08 -1.95 11.83
CA ILE A 132 19.16 -2.49 12.67
C ILE A 132 20.46 -2.66 11.87
N LYS A 133 20.36 -3.17 10.63
CA LYS A 133 21.53 -3.30 9.73
C LYS A 133 22.17 -1.96 9.35
N LYS A 134 21.35 -0.90 9.25
CA LYS A 134 21.78 0.46 8.92
C LYS A 134 22.19 1.31 10.14
N ALA A 135 21.95 0.81 11.36
CA ALA A 135 22.20 1.57 12.57
C ALA A 135 23.67 2.02 12.67
N PRO A 136 23.94 3.27 13.13
CA PRO A 136 25.29 3.81 13.25
C PRO A 136 26.00 3.21 14.47
N VAL A 137 26.36 1.93 14.39
CA VAL A 137 27.13 1.22 15.43
C VAL A 137 28.62 1.17 15.07
N PRO A 138 29.53 1.13 16.07
CA PRO A 138 30.96 0.98 15.84
C PRO A 138 31.28 -0.24 14.96
N PHE A 139 32.32 -0.12 14.12
CA PHE A 139 32.62 -1.14 13.10
C PHE A 139 32.84 -2.55 13.69
N PHE A 140 33.32 -2.64 14.93
CA PHE A 140 33.56 -3.92 15.61
C PHE A 140 32.27 -4.60 16.12
N ILE A 141 31.16 -3.86 16.26
CA ILE A 141 29.84 -4.41 16.63
C ILE A 141 29.05 -4.85 15.38
N LYS A 142 29.29 -4.20 14.23
CA LYS A 142 28.59 -4.48 12.97
C LYS A 142 28.56 -5.98 12.57
N PRO A 143 29.61 -6.79 12.76
CA PRO A 143 29.55 -8.22 12.43
C PRO A 143 28.50 -8.97 13.26
N ILE A 144 28.37 -8.64 14.56
CA ILE A 144 27.44 -9.30 15.48
C ILE A 144 26.00 -8.94 15.11
N THR A 145 25.71 -7.65 14.88
CA THR A 145 24.37 -7.22 14.49
C THR A 145 23.96 -7.80 13.15
N ARG A 146 24.87 -7.83 12.16
CA ARG A 146 24.63 -8.48 10.87
C ARG A 146 24.33 -9.97 11.03
N MET A 147 25.13 -10.70 11.80
CA MET A 147 24.92 -12.13 12.04
C MET A 147 23.53 -12.40 12.63
N ILE A 148 23.11 -11.65 13.65
CA ILE A 148 21.77 -11.80 14.25
C ILE A 148 20.69 -11.53 13.21
N THR A 149 20.78 -10.42 12.47
CA THR A 149 19.78 -10.09 11.46
C THR A 149 19.72 -11.10 10.33
N SER A 150 20.87 -11.61 9.86
CA SER A 150 20.93 -12.65 8.82
C SER A 150 20.29 -13.97 9.27
N ARG A 151 20.44 -14.35 10.54
CA ARG A 151 19.74 -15.53 11.08
C ARG A 151 18.22 -15.35 11.09
N ILE A 152 17.74 -14.15 11.42
CA ILE A 152 16.30 -13.84 11.39
C ILE A 152 15.80 -13.84 9.94
N ASP A 153 16.60 -13.31 9.00
CA ASP A 153 16.25 -13.36 7.58
C ASP A 153 16.10 -14.81 7.13
N GLU A 154 17.15 -15.62 7.29
CA GLU A 154 17.21 -17.03 6.84
C GLU A 154 16.14 -17.90 7.51
N ALA A 155 15.89 -17.73 8.81
CA ALA A 155 14.99 -18.59 9.57
C ALA A 155 13.52 -18.16 9.51
N PHE A 156 13.23 -16.89 9.20
CA PHE A 156 11.88 -16.35 9.28
C PHE A 156 11.49 -15.48 8.08
N LEU A 157 12.21 -14.40 7.77
CA LEU A 157 11.74 -13.46 6.74
C LEU A 157 11.79 -14.06 5.34
N ASP A 158 12.90 -14.67 4.94
CA ASP A 158 13.06 -15.26 3.61
C ASP A 158 12.00 -16.35 3.32
N PRO A 159 11.79 -17.37 4.19
CA PRO A 159 10.75 -18.36 3.94
C PRO A 159 9.32 -17.79 4.04
N SER A 160 9.10 -16.76 4.86
CA SER A 160 7.80 -16.07 4.91
C SER A 160 7.54 -15.33 3.59
N PHE A 161 8.49 -14.54 3.10
CA PHE A 161 8.35 -13.83 1.82
C PHE A 161 8.15 -14.79 0.67
N GLU A 162 8.90 -15.88 0.62
CA GLU A 162 8.71 -16.95 -0.35
C GLU A 162 7.27 -17.47 -0.33
N THR A 163 6.74 -17.81 0.85
CA THR A 163 5.35 -18.27 1.02
C THR A 163 4.34 -17.23 0.54
N HIS A 164 4.55 -15.95 0.85
CA HIS A 164 3.70 -14.85 0.40
C HIS A 164 3.75 -14.69 -1.12
N PHE A 165 4.93 -14.81 -1.74
CA PHE A 165 5.08 -14.70 -3.19
C PHE A 165 4.47 -15.88 -3.92
N GLU A 166 4.67 -17.11 -3.45
CA GLU A 166 4.02 -18.29 -4.00
C GLU A 166 2.50 -18.19 -3.92
N PHE A 167 1.97 -17.70 -2.79
CA PHE A 167 0.54 -17.45 -2.64
C PHE A 167 0.04 -16.43 -3.66
N LEU A 168 0.65 -15.23 -3.72
CA LEU A 168 0.21 -14.17 -4.63
C LEU A 168 0.36 -14.55 -6.11
N GLU A 169 1.46 -15.20 -6.47
CA GLU A 169 1.68 -15.76 -7.81
C GLU A 169 0.58 -16.78 -8.15
N GLY A 170 0.20 -17.63 -7.19
CA GLY A 170 -0.91 -18.57 -7.32
C GLY A 170 -2.26 -17.88 -7.51
N GLN A 171 -2.54 -16.83 -6.75
CA GLN A 171 -3.79 -16.06 -6.83
C GLN A 171 -3.93 -15.36 -8.17
N LEU A 172 -2.83 -14.83 -8.73
CA LEU A 172 -2.80 -14.24 -10.07
C LEU A 172 -2.95 -15.28 -11.19
N LYS A 173 -2.44 -16.51 -11.00
CA LYS A 173 -2.67 -17.62 -11.94
C LYS A 173 -4.14 -18.02 -12.02
N THR A 174 -4.86 -17.92 -10.91
CA THR A 174 -6.29 -18.25 -10.80
C THR A 174 -7.18 -17.02 -10.76
N SER A 175 -6.71 -15.86 -11.24
CA SER A 175 -7.53 -14.65 -11.28
C SER A 175 -8.88 -14.93 -11.94
N PRO A 176 -10.00 -14.46 -11.35
CA PRO A 176 -11.33 -14.65 -11.91
C PRO A 176 -11.39 -14.27 -13.38
N HIS A 177 -12.09 -15.09 -14.16
CA HIS A 177 -12.26 -14.92 -15.61
C HIS A 177 -10.96 -14.80 -16.42
N GLY A 178 -9.84 -15.35 -15.93
CA GLY A 178 -8.54 -15.27 -16.59
C GLY A 178 -7.95 -13.86 -16.58
N GLY A 179 -8.31 -13.06 -15.58
CA GLY A 179 -7.88 -11.68 -15.41
C GLY A 179 -6.39 -11.50 -15.16
N SER A 180 -5.95 -10.24 -15.14
CA SER A 180 -4.56 -9.85 -14.89
C SER A 180 -4.35 -9.14 -13.55
N TYR A 181 -5.44 -8.87 -12.80
CA TYR A 181 -5.43 -8.28 -11.47
C TYR A 181 -5.79 -9.34 -10.41
N LEU A 182 -5.70 -9.01 -9.13
CA LEU A 182 -5.95 -10.00 -8.06
C LEU A 182 -7.42 -10.45 -8.03
N CYS A 183 -8.32 -9.55 -8.41
CA CYS A 183 -9.77 -9.76 -8.32
C CYS A 183 -10.42 -10.05 -9.66
N GLY A 184 -9.69 -10.02 -10.79
CA GLY A 184 -10.29 -10.27 -12.10
C GLY A 184 -9.65 -9.47 -13.23
N LYS A 185 -10.48 -9.12 -14.22
CA LYS A 185 -10.04 -8.40 -15.43
C LYS A 185 -9.84 -6.91 -15.21
N GLU A 186 -10.64 -6.34 -14.31
CA GLU A 186 -10.60 -4.92 -13.97
C GLU A 186 -9.80 -4.71 -12.68
N VAL A 187 -9.19 -3.53 -12.56
CA VAL A 187 -8.50 -3.12 -11.34
C VAL A 187 -9.52 -2.83 -10.24
N THR A 188 -9.18 -3.16 -9.00
CA THR A 188 -10.02 -2.84 -7.85
C THR A 188 -9.24 -2.05 -6.80
N GLU A 189 -9.95 -1.53 -5.79
CA GLU A 189 -9.34 -0.87 -4.64
C GLU A 189 -8.28 -1.73 -3.93
N ALA A 190 -8.48 -3.06 -3.88
CA ALA A 190 -7.52 -3.99 -3.33
C ALA A 190 -6.18 -3.95 -4.08
N ASP A 191 -6.21 -3.78 -5.40
CA ASP A 191 -5.00 -3.71 -6.20
C ASP A 191 -4.18 -2.46 -5.88
N PHE A 192 -4.84 -1.32 -5.66
CA PHE A 192 -4.16 -0.09 -5.23
C PHE A 192 -3.54 -0.22 -3.82
N LEU A 193 -4.17 -0.96 -2.90
CA LEU A 193 -3.54 -1.26 -1.60
C LEU A 193 -2.35 -2.20 -1.75
N MET A 194 -2.50 -3.25 -2.54
CA MET A 194 -1.53 -4.32 -2.71
C MET A 194 -0.29 -3.89 -3.48
N MET A 195 -0.44 -3.04 -4.50
CA MET A 195 0.68 -2.65 -5.37
C MET A 195 1.87 -2.06 -4.59
N PHE A 196 1.59 -1.27 -3.55
CA PHE A 196 2.65 -0.68 -2.72
C PHE A 196 3.39 -1.74 -1.90
N ALA A 197 2.66 -2.71 -1.34
CA ALA A 197 3.27 -3.81 -0.60
C ALA A 197 4.13 -4.69 -1.51
N VAL A 198 3.65 -4.98 -2.74
CA VAL A 198 4.39 -5.76 -3.74
C VAL A 198 5.64 -5.00 -4.21
N GLU A 199 5.55 -3.68 -4.39
CA GLU A 199 6.71 -2.84 -4.73
C GLU A 199 7.79 -2.85 -3.65
N LEU A 200 7.41 -2.79 -2.37
CA LEU A 200 8.35 -2.95 -1.27
C LEU A 200 8.98 -4.34 -1.26
N CYS A 201 8.22 -5.39 -1.60
CA CYS A 201 8.77 -6.73 -1.73
C CYS A 201 9.81 -6.83 -2.86
N GLN A 202 9.55 -6.18 -4.01
CA GLN A 202 10.53 -6.07 -5.09
C GLN A 202 11.80 -5.35 -4.65
N SER A 203 11.66 -4.30 -3.83
CA SER A 203 12.77 -3.49 -3.36
C SER A 203 13.58 -4.15 -2.23
N TRP A 204 12.92 -4.90 -1.34
CA TRP A 204 13.50 -5.34 -0.06
C TRP A 204 13.63 -6.86 0.08
N ALA A 205 12.91 -7.66 -0.71
CA ALA A 205 12.65 -9.05 -0.39
C ALA A 205 12.77 -10.01 -1.59
N ALA A 206 13.83 -9.92 -2.40
CA ALA A 206 14.20 -10.89 -3.45
C ALA A 206 13.06 -11.36 -4.41
N LEU A 207 12.01 -10.56 -4.58
CA LEU A 207 10.95 -10.82 -5.55
C LEU A 207 11.52 -10.59 -6.97
N THR A 208 11.62 -11.67 -7.75
CA THR A 208 12.20 -11.63 -9.10
C THR A 208 11.24 -12.17 -10.16
N PRO A 209 11.28 -11.65 -11.40
CA PRO A 209 10.42 -12.11 -12.49
C PRO A 209 10.78 -13.52 -12.97
N VAL A 210 11.99 -14.01 -12.67
CA VAL A 210 12.41 -15.38 -13.01
C VAL A 210 11.58 -16.41 -12.23
N LYS A 211 11.29 -16.12 -10.95
CA LYS A 211 10.57 -17.04 -10.07
C LYS A 211 9.07 -16.71 -9.97
N PHE A 212 8.73 -15.43 -9.98
CA PHE A 212 7.35 -14.94 -9.81
C PHE A 212 6.95 -14.01 -10.97
N PRO A 213 6.86 -14.52 -12.21
CA PRO A 213 6.60 -13.71 -13.39
C PRO A 213 5.22 -13.05 -13.38
N LYS A 214 4.17 -13.71 -12.84
CA LYS A 214 2.83 -13.11 -12.80
C LYS A 214 2.79 -11.99 -11.76
N LEU A 215 3.38 -12.18 -10.58
CA LEU A 215 3.43 -11.16 -9.55
C LEU A 215 4.23 -9.93 -9.98
N CYS A 216 5.38 -10.13 -10.63
CA CYS A 216 6.15 -9.02 -11.19
C CYS A 216 5.39 -8.34 -12.34
N GLY A 217 4.77 -9.12 -13.23
CA GLY A 217 3.97 -8.57 -14.34
C GLY A 217 2.74 -7.80 -13.87
N TYR A 218 2.12 -8.23 -12.77
CA TYR A 218 1.04 -7.51 -12.10
C TYR A 218 1.50 -6.15 -11.57
N LEU A 219 2.65 -6.10 -10.89
CA LEU A 219 3.20 -4.83 -10.42
C LEU A 219 3.53 -3.90 -11.60
N ASP A 220 4.12 -4.44 -12.67
CA ASP A 220 4.40 -3.68 -13.89
C ASP A 220 3.10 -3.14 -14.54
N LEU A 221 2.01 -3.91 -14.51
CA LEU A 221 0.71 -3.47 -15.00
C LEU A 221 0.19 -2.28 -14.18
N MET A 222 0.28 -2.34 -12.85
CA MET A 222 -0.10 -1.25 -11.95
C MET A 222 0.77 0.00 -12.17
N LYS A 223 2.08 -0.15 -12.33
CA LYS A 223 3.01 0.97 -12.59
C LYS A 223 2.81 1.64 -13.95
N ARG A 224 2.25 0.93 -14.93
CA ARG A 224 1.95 1.50 -16.27
C ARG A 224 0.72 2.40 -16.28
N ARG A 225 -0.14 2.33 -15.26
CA ARG A 225 -1.35 3.16 -15.18
C ARG A 225 -0.99 4.64 -15.18
N GLU A 226 -1.80 5.45 -15.85
CA GLU A 226 -1.57 6.90 -15.90
C GLU A 226 -1.71 7.55 -14.52
N SER A 227 -2.61 7.04 -13.68
CA SER A 227 -2.76 7.44 -12.28
C SER A 227 -1.46 7.25 -11.47
N TYR A 228 -0.76 6.13 -11.69
CA TYR A 228 0.52 5.87 -11.05
C TYR A 228 1.58 6.90 -11.45
N LYS A 229 1.75 7.12 -12.75
CA LYS A 229 2.71 8.09 -13.29
C LYS A 229 2.37 9.52 -12.88
N ALA A 230 1.08 9.87 -12.81
CA ALA A 230 0.63 11.18 -12.37
C ALA A 230 0.99 11.43 -10.89
N ALA A 231 0.73 10.44 -10.02
CA ALA A 231 1.12 10.51 -8.62
C ALA A 231 2.65 10.64 -8.44
N GLU A 232 3.46 9.92 -9.22
CA GLU A 232 4.92 10.08 -9.20
C GLU A 232 5.37 11.48 -9.63
N ARG A 233 4.77 12.05 -10.68
CA ARG A 233 5.07 13.43 -11.12
C ARG A 233 4.74 14.45 -10.03
N ARG A 234 3.56 14.35 -9.40
CA ARG A 234 3.15 15.23 -8.30
C ARG A 234 4.12 15.18 -7.13
N VAL A 235 4.58 13.99 -6.77
CA VAL A 235 5.57 13.80 -5.70
C VAL A 235 6.91 14.43 -6.08
N ALA A 236 7.37 14.21 -7.31
CA ALA A 236 8.63 14.78 -7.80
C ALA A 236 8.61 16.33 -7.84
N GLU A 237 7.47 16.93 -8.22
CA GLU A 237 7.26 18.38 -8.21
C GLU A 237 7.40 18.97 -6.80
N ILE A 238 6.89 18.27 -5.78
CA ILE A 238 6.96 18.70 -4.38
C ILE A 238 8.36 18.49 -3.79
N GLU A 239 8.97 17.32 -4.01
CA GLU A 239 10.29 16.99 -3.46
C GLU A 239 11.43 17.75 -4.17
N GLY A 240 11.21 18.23 -5.39
CA GLY A 240 12.14 19.06 -6.16
C GLY A 240 12.02 20.57 -5.94
N SER A 241 11.04 21.02 -5.14
CA SER A 241 10.81 22.43 -4.75
C SER A 241 11.37 22.76 -3.37
#